data_AF-A0A258BYJ1-F1
#
_entry.id   AF-A0A258BYJ1-F1
#
_cell.length_a   1.000
_cell.length_b   1.000
_cell.length_c   1.000
_cell.angle_alpha   90.00
_cell.angle_beta   90.00
_cell.angle_gamma   90.00
#
_symmetry.space_group_name_H-M   'P 1'
#
loop_
_entity.id
_entity.type
_entity.pdbx_description
1 polymer ?
#
loop_
_entity_poly.entity_id
_entity_poly.type
_entity_poly.pdbx_seq_one_letter_code
_entity_poly.pdbx_strand_id
1 'polypeptide(L)'
;MGTQSLYRLTAACLLAHELELLLLRELDVFHGTATPFAQAMLCAHIAIVLGLLIAAEVTRNAIIRLGLCVFAVLHVGLHWLCRHDPVHSAASAVSWVLILLAGVFGAAYLVPQKAR
;
A
#
# COMPACT_ATOMS: atom_id res chain seq x y z
N MET A 1 10.43 -19.02 -4.62
CA MET A 1 9.09 -18.41 -4.87
C MET A 1 9.09 -17.85 -6.28
N GLY A 2 8.05 -18.12 -7.08
CA GLY A 2 7.93 -17.53 -8.41
C GLY A 2 7.66 -16.03 -8.34
N THR A 3 8.03 -15.27 -9.37
CA THR A 3 7.76 -13.82 -9.48
C THR A 3 6.29 -13.48 -9.28
N GLN A 4 5.37 -14.33 -9.77
CA GLN A 4 3.93 -14.16 -9.53
C GLN A 4 3.54 -14.26 -8.05
N SER A 5 4.20 -15.13 -7.27
CA SER A 5 3.93 -15.24 -5.83
C SER A 5 4.38 -13.98 -5.09
N LEU A 6 5.54 -13.43 -5.45
CA LEU A 6 6.05 -12.18 -4.87
C LEU A 6 5.08 -11.02 -5.12
N TYR A 7 4.64 -10.85 -6.38
CA TYR A 7 3.63 -9.86 -6.71
C TYR A 7 2.33 -10.02 -5.91
N ARG A 8 1.81 -11.26 -5.81
CA ARG A 8 0.57 -11.52 -5.05
C ARG A 8 0.73 -11.20 -3.57
N LEU A 9 1.89 -11.48 -2.98
CA LEU A 9 2.19 -11.12 -1.60
C LEU A 9 2.28 -9.60 -1.43
N THR A 10 2.94 -8.88 -2.36
CA THR A 10 2.94 -7.41 -2.38
C THR A 10 1.52 -6.85 -2.42
N ALA A 11 0.69 -7.34 -3.35
CA ALA A 11 -0.68 -6.88 -3.50
C ALA A 11 -1.54 -7.20 -2.26
N ALA A 12 -1.40 -8.40 -1.69
CA ALA A 12 -2.11 -8.80 -0.49
C ALA A 12 -1.72 -7.94 0.72
N CYS A 13 -0.43 -7.64 0.89
CA CYS A 13 0.04 -6.78 1.96
C CYS A 13 -0.45 -5.33 1.81
N LEU A 14 -0.45 -4.77 0.59
CA LEU A 14 -1.03 -3.45 0.32
C LEU A 14 -2.53 -3.42 0.65
N LEU A 15 -3.29 -4.41 0.18
CA LEU A 15 -4.73 -4.46 0.44
C LEU A 15 -5.02 -4.62 1.94
N ALA A 16 -4.27 -5.47 2.65
CA ALA A 16 -4.41 -5.63 4.09
C ALA A 16 -4.06 -4.33 4.84
N HIS A 17 -3.04 -3.60 4.39
CA HIS A 17 -2.66 -2.31 4.96
C HIS A 17 -3.79 -1.28 4.83
N GLU A 18 -4.39 -1.14 3.64
CA GLU A 18 -5.54 -0.25 3.42
C GLU A 18 -6.75 -0.64 4.26
N LEU A 19 -7.04 -1.94 4.37
CA LEU A 19 -8.16 -2.44 5.16
C LEU A 19 -7.99 -2.14 6.65
N GLU A 20 -6.78 -2.32 7.17
CA GLU A 20 -6.48 -1.97 8.55
C GLU A 20 -6.58 -0.46 8.78
N LEU A 21 -6.08 0.35 7.86
CA LEU A 21 -6.18 1.81 7.93
C LEU A 21 -7.66 2.26 7.97
N LEU A 22 -8.51 1.65 7.14
CA LEU A 22 -9.95 1.87 7.13
C LEU A 22 -10.60 1.51 8.46
N LEU A 23 -10.26 0.35 9.04
CA LEU A 23 -10.79 -0.09 10.33
C LEU A 23 -10.37 0.83 11.48
N LEU A 24 -9.09 1.23 11.52
CA LEU A 24 -8.58 2.12 12.56
C LEU A 24 -9.16 3.53 12.46
N ARG A 25 -9.54 3.96 11.26
CA ARG A 25 -10.09 5.31 10.99
C ARG A 25 -11.59 5.35 10.77
N GLU A 26 -12.28 4.23 10.93
CA GLU A 26 -13.73 4.15 10.76
C GLU A 26 -14.42 5.16 11.69
N LEU A 27 -13.97 5.25 12.94
CA LEU A 27 -14.47 6.24 13.89
C LEU A 27 -14.23 7.67 13.42
N ASP A 28 -13.04 8.00 12.91
CA ASP A 28 -12.70 9.35 12.48
C ASP A 28 -13.40 9.81 11.20
N VAL A 29 -13.64 8.88 10.27
CA VAL A 29 -14.30 9.15 8.99
C VAL A 29 -15.81 9.24 9.16
N PHE A 30 -16.41 8.36 9.96
CA PHE A 30 -17.88 8.31 10.12
C PHE A 30 -18.41 9.22 11.22
N HIS A 31 -17.62 9.56 12.25
CA HIS A 31 -18.07 10.46 13.33
C HIS A 31 -17.61 11.91 13.16
N GLY A 32 -16.92 12.24 12.05
CA GLY A 32 -16.61 13.63 11.68
C GLY A 32 -15.59 14.34 12.58
N THR A 33 -14.75 13.59 13.29
CA THR A 33 -13.68 14.13 14.15
C THR A 33 -12.45 14.54 13.35
N ALA A 34 -12.32 14.08 12.10
CA ALA A 34 -11.26 14.49 11.19
C ALA A 34 -11.52 15.86 10.55
N THR A 35 -10.45 16.64 10.31
CA THR A 35 -10.57 17.85 9.49
C THR A 35 -10.91 17.48 8.04
N PRO A 36 -11.61 18.34 7.28
CA PRO A 36 -11.98 18.06 5.89
C PRO A 36 -10.77 17.72 5.01
N PHE A 37 -9.62 18.36 5.27
CA PHE A 37 -8.37 18.09 4.56
C PHE A 37 -7.82 16.70 4.87
N ALA A 38 -7.81 16.29 6.14
CA ALA A 38 -7.34 14.96 6.54
C ALA A 38 -8.22 13.85 5.95
N GLN A 39 -9.53 14.06 5.89
CA GLN A 39 -10.47 13.15 5.27
C GLN A 39 -10.26 13.05 3.74
N ALA A 40 -10.08 14.19 3.06
CA ALA A 40 -9.80 14.19 1.62
C ALA A 40 -8.49 13.47 1.29
N MET A 41 -7.44 13.69 2.09
CA MET A 41 -6.15 13.00 1.92
C MET A 41 -6.28 11.49 2.12
N LEU A 42 -6.99 11.05 3.15
CA LEU A 42 -7.25 9.62 3.41
C LEU A 42 -8.03 8.97 2.26
N CYS A 43 -9.11 9.60 1.79
CA CYS A 43 -9.89 9.09 0.67
C CYS A 43 -9.05 9.02 -0.61
N ALA A 44 -8.25 10.04 -0.90
CA ALA A 44 -7.37 10.06 -2.06
C ALA A 44 -6.32 8.94 -1.97
N HIS A 45 -5.71 8.74 -0.81
CA HIS A 45 -4.76 7.66 -0.55
C HIS A 45 -5.37 6.29 -0.86
N ILE A 46 -6.50 5.97 -0.24
CA ILE A 46 -7.19 4.69 -0.42
C ILE A 46 -7.60 4.50 -1.89
N ALA A 47 -8.14 5.55 -2.53
CA ALA A 47 -8.55 5.51 -3.93
C ALA A 47 -7.38 5.24 -4.88
N ILE A 48 -6.20 5.83 -4.63
CA ILE A 48 -5.00 5.60 -5.43
C ILE A 48 -4.53 4.15 -5.28
N VAL A 49 -4.42 3.64 -4.05
CA VAL A 49 -3.93 2.27 -3.80
C VAL A 49 -4.88 1.23 -4.39
N LEU A 50 -6.18 1.36 -4.13
CA LEU A 50 -7.19 0.46 -4.69
C LEU A 50 -7.28 0.57 -6.22
N GLY A 51 -7.21 1.79 -6.76
CA GLY A 51 -7.22 2.01 -8.21
C GLY A 51 -6.07 1.32 -8.92
N LEU A 52 -4.86 1.41 -8.38
CA LEU A 52 -3.69 0.71 -8.91
C LEU A 52 -3.82 -0.81 -8.79
N LEU A 53 -4.31 -1.32 -7.66
CA LEU A 53 -4.56 -2.76 -7.46
C LEU A 53 -5.58 -3.30 -8.46
N ILE A 54 -6.73 -2.63 -8.60
CA ILE A 54 -7.79 -3.02 -9.54
C ILE A 54 -7.26 -2.97 -10.97
N ALA A 55 -6.54 -1.91 -11.36
CA ALA A 55 -5.95 -1.80 -12.69
C ALA A 55 -4.97 -2.96 -12.96
N ALA A 56 -4.11 -3.30 -11.99
CA ALA A 56 -3.14 -4.38 -12.12
C ALA A 56 -3.80 -5.77 -12.24
N GLU A 57 -4.91 -6.00 -11.52
CA GLU A 57 -5.64 -7.28 -11.57
C GLU A 57 -6.55 -7.43 -12.78
N VAL A 58 -7.30 -6.39 -13.14
CA VAL A 58 -8.24 -6.41 -14.27
C VAL A 58 -7.47 -6.55 -15.60
N THR A 59 -6.41 -5.76 -15.78
CA THR A 59 -5.64 -5.79 -17.03
C THR A 59 -4.71 -6.99 -17.12
N ARG A 60 -4.33 -7.57 -15.98
CA ARG A 60 -3.26 -8.59 -15.84
C ARG A 60 -1.95 -8.20 -16.52
N ASN A 61 -1.73 -6.91 -16.79
CA ASN A 61 -0.60 -6.42 -17.54
C ASN A 61 0.67 -6.44 -16.69
N ALA A 62 1.72 -7.10 -17.18
CA ALA A 62 3.00 -7.22 -16.49
C ALA A 62 3.65 -5.87 -16.16
N ILE A 63 3.49 -4.86 -17.03
CA ILE A 63 4.03 -3.51 -16.82
C ILE A 63 3.32 -2.82 -15.65
N ILE A 64 1.99 -2.96 -15.56
CA ILE A 64 1.22 -2.36 -14.46
C ILE A 64 1.56 -3.05 -13.13
N ARG A 65 1.75 -4.37 -13.15
CA ARG A 65 2.19 -5.13 -11.97
C ARG A 65 3.60 -4.73 -11.51
N LEU A 66 4.51 -4.51 -12.45
CA LEU A 66 5.84 -3.96 -12.15
C LEU A 66 5.72 -2.56 -11.55
N GLY A 67 4.86 -1.71 -12.12
CA GLY A 67 4.53 -0.39 -11.57
C GLY A 67 3.99 -0.46 -10.14
N LEU A 68 3.09 -1.41 -9.84
CA LEU A 68 2.57 -1.64 -8.49
C LEU A 68 3.69 -2.04 -7.51
N CYS A 69 4.62 -2.90 -7.92
CA CYS A 69 5.76 -3.28 -7.08
C CYS A 69 6.71 -2.10 -6.83
N VAL A 70 6.98 -1.26 -7.84
CA VAL A 70 7.73 -0.01 -7.67
C VAL A 70 6.99 0.93 -6.71
N PHE A 71 5.69 1.09 -6.91
CA PHE A 71 4.84 1.89 -6.04
C PHE A 71 4.93 1.40 -4.59
N ALA A 72 4.82 0.10 -4.33
CA ALA A 72 4.92 -0.47 -2.98
C ALA A 72 6.24 -0.09 -2.27
N VAL A 73 7.37 -0.14 -3.00
CA VAL A 73 8.68 0.27 -2.46
C VAL A 73 8.70 1.76 -2.14
N LEU A 74 8.22 2.61 -3.04
CA LEU A 74 8.12 4.05 -2.80
C LEU A 74 7.14 4.39 -1.67
N HIS A 75 6.07 3.61 -1.54
CA HIS A 75 5.02 3.78 -0.54
C HIS A 75 5.57 3.58 0.87
N VAL A 76 6.46 2.60 1.07
CA VAL A 76 7.22 2.46 2.33
C VAL A 76 8.02 3.73 2.64
N GLY A 77 8.71 4.27 1.64
CA GLY A 77 9.50 5.50 1.79
C GLY A 77 8.63 6.71 2.14
N LEU A 78 7.45 6.83 1.53
CA LEU A 78 6.49 7.89 1.82
C LEU A 78 5.96 7.79 3.25
N HIS A 79 5.58 6.59 3.70
CA HIS A 79 5.18 6.37 5.10
C HIS A 79 6.30 6.69 6.08
N TRP A 80 7.54 6.35 5.74
CA TRP A 80 8.71 6.68 6.56
C TRP A 80 8.94 8.18 6.66
N LEU A 81 8.82 8.92 5.56
CA LEU A 81 8.99 10.37 5.55
C LEU A 81 7.87 11.08 6.32
N CYS A 82 6.62 10.64 6.13
CA CYS A 82 5.44 11.23 6.76
C CYS A 82 5.13 10.69 8.16
N ARG A 83 5.95 9.80 8.73
CA ARG A 83 5.66 9.14 10.02
C ARG A 83 5.46 10.10 11.20
N HIS A 84 6.00 11.31 11.11
CA HIS A 84 5.90 12.33 12.15
C HIS A 84 4.68 13.23 11.97
N ASP A 85 3.97 13.12 10.85
CA ASP A 85 2.74 13.89 10.64
C ASP A 85 1.62 13.33 11.52
N PRO A 86 0.84 14.18 12.20
CA PRO A 86 -0.26 13.74 13.05
C PRO A 86 -1.30 12.93 12.26
N VAL A 87 -1.47 13.24 10.97
CA VAL A 87 -2.33 12.52 10.02
C VAL A 87 -1.83 11.10 9.73
N HIS A 88 -0.56 10.77 9.93
CA HIS A 88 0.00 9.42 9.73
C HIS A 88 0.33 8.70 11.05
N SER A 89 0.30 9.40 12.19
CA SER A 89 0.56 8.81 13.52
C SER A 89 -0.46 7.75 13.96
N ALA A 90 -1.56 7.58 13.23
CA ALA A 90 -2.57 6.55 13.47
C ALA A 90 -2.22 5.18 12.87
N ALA A 91 -1.09 5.03 12.18
CA ALA A 91 -0.66 3.72 11.68
C ALA A 91 -0.23 2.81 12.84
N SER A 92 -0.95 1.70 13.03
CA SER A 92 -0.60 0.68 14.02
C SER A 92 0.75 0.01 13.69
N ALA A 93 1.32 -0.71 14.66
CA ALA A 93 2.51 -1.54 14.42
C ALA A 93 2.26 -2.60 13.34
N VAL A 94 1.04 -3.14 13.26
CA VAL A 94 0.66 -4.13 12.25
C VAL A 94 0.63 -3.49 10.86
N SER A 95 0.07 -2.29 10.75
CA SER A 95 0.01 -1.51 9.51
C SER A 95 1.41 -1.22 8.97
N TRP A 96 2.36 -0.89 9.87
CA TRP A 96 3.78 -0.76 9.55
C TRP A 96 4.43 -2.05 9.05
N VAL A 97 4.15 -3.18 9.70
CA VAL A 97 4.67 -4.49 9.26
C VAL A 97 4.13 -4.83 7.87
N LEU A 98 2.83 -4.60 7.62
CA LEU A 98 2.20 -4.86 6.33
C LEU A 98 2.84 -4.03 5.21
N ILE A 99 3.05 -2.73 5.42
CA ILE A 99 3.66 -1.89 4.37
C ILE A 99 5.12 -2.26 4.12
N LEU A 100 5.88 -2.58 5.18
CA LEU A 100 7.26 -3.05 5.04
C LEU A 100 7.34 -4.37 4.27
N LEU A 101 6.47 -5.34 4.57
CA LEU A 101 6.39 -6.59 3.84
C LEU A 101 6.01 -6.37 2.37
N ALA A 102 5.05 -5.48 2.09
CA ALA A 102 4.69 -5.11 0.73
C ALA A 102 5.91 -4.57 -0.04
N GLY A 103 6.67 -3.67 0.57
CA GLY A 103 7.90 -3.12 -0.01
C GLY A 103 8.99 -4.17 -0.22
N VAL A 104 9.21 -5.07 0.74
CA VAL A 104 10.21 -6.15 0.62
C VAL A 104 9.85 -7.12 -0.52
N PHE A 105 8.60 -7.57 -0.59
CA PHE A 105 8.15 -8.45 -1.67
C PHE A 105 8.15 -7.72 -3.03
N GLY A 106 7.81 -6.43 -3.04
CA GLY A 106 7.86 -5.59 -4.24
C GLY A 106 9.28 -5.42 -4.75
N ALA A 107 10.23 -5.13 -3.87
CA ALA A 107 11.66 -5.06 -4.21
C ALA A 107 12.17 -6.40 -4.72
N ALA A 108 11.83 -7.51 -4.06
CA ALA A 108 12.22 -8.85 -4.49
C ALA A 108 11.63 -9.22 -5.87
N TYR A 109 10.46 -8.71 -6.23
CA TYR A 109 9.87 -8.87 -7.56
C TYR A 109 10.68 -8.15 -8.64
N LEU A 110 11.27 -7.00 -8.31
CA LEU A 110 12.05 -6.17 -9.25
C LEU A 110 13.46 -6.69 -9.50
N VAL A 111 13.99 -7.54 -8.61
CA VAL A 111 15.32 -8.14 -8.80
C VAL A 111 15.29 -9.07 -10.01
N PRO A 112 16.14 -8.85 -11.03
CA PRO A 112 16.21 -9.73 -12.20
C PRO A 112 16.58 -11.15 -11.73
N GLN A 113 15.66 -12.10 -11.89
CA GLN A 113 15.99 -13.49 -11.65
C GLN A 113 16.90 -13.93 -12.81
N LYS A 114 18.20 -14.11 -12.52
CA LYS A 114 19.11 -14.73 -13.48
C LYS A 114 18.50 -16.07 -13.90
N ALA A 115 18.29 -16.23 -15.20
CA ALA A 115 17.89 -17.49 -15.80
C ALA A 115 18.82 -18.58 -15.26
N ARG A 116 18.25 -19.53 -14.51
CA ARG A 116 18.90 -20.82 -14.24
C ARG A 116 18.52 -21.76 -15.38
#